data_AF-A0A1I2G2N0-F1
#
_entry.id   AF-A0A1I2G2N0-F1
#
_cell.length_a   1.000
_cell.length_b   1.000
_cell.length_c   1.000
_cell.angle_alpha   90.00
_cell.angle_beta   90.00
_cell.angle_gamma   90.00
#
_symmetry.space_group_name_H-M   'P 1'
#
loop_
_entity.id
_entity.type
_entity.pdbx_description
1 polymer ?
#
loop_
_entity_poly.entity_id
_entity_poly.type
_entity_poly.pdbx_seq_one_letter_code
_entity_poly.pdbx_strand_id
1 'polypeptide(L)'
;MDAAATIDRLKAADLGLTRFAVQDEDTDPNKLFGRPNGYTSRASADLPGGDTGAEPYTIARGLVVEGFPDADSLQRRSKYILGLLKDSPALGTEWHYTTGTTLVRVSGNVKPSLAKKIEAAL
;
A
#
# COMPACT_ATOMS: atom_id res chain seq x y z
N MET A 1 -9.67 -10.11 4.52
CA MET A 1 -10.08 -8.79 3.98
C MET A 1 -9.19 -8.52 2.78
N ASP A 2 -9.76 -8.15 1.64
CA ASP A 2 -9.00 -7.82 0.43
C ASP A 2 -8.68 -6.32 0.35
N ALA A 3 -7.98 -5.89 -0.70
CA ALA A 3 -7.54 -4.50 -0.84
C ALA A 3 -8.71 -3.49 -0.90
N ALA A 4 -9.84 -3.84 -1.53
CA ALA A 4 -11.00 -2.96 -1.64
C ALA A 4 -11.66 -2.76 -0.27
N ALA A 5 -11.88 -3.85 0.47
CA ALA A 5 -12.47 -3.78 1.81
C ALA A 5 -11.56 -3.04 2.81
N THR A 6 -10.22 -3.16 2.68
CA THR A 6 -9.29 -2.36 3.47
C THR A 6 -9.38 -0.87 3.15
N ILE A 7 -9.52 -0.50 1.87
CA ILE A 7 -9.75 0.89 1.49
C ILE A 7 -11.04 1.43 2.08
N ASP A 8 -12.13 0.67 2.03
CA ASP A 8 -13.41 1.12 2.60
C ASP A 8 -13.35 1.30 4.11
N ARG A 9 -12.59 0.45 4.80
CA ARG A 9 -12.30 0.63 6.23
C ARG A 9 -11.51 1.92 6.49
N LEU A 10 -10.49 2.21 5.68
CA LEU A 10 -9.69 3.43 5.84
C LEU A 10 -10.47 4.70 5.46
N LYS A 11 -11.40 4.62 4.49
CA LYS A 11 -12.33 5.72 4.18
C LYS A 11 -13.19 6.08 5.40
N ALA A 12 -13.72 5.08 6.09
CA ALA A 12 -14.59 5.27 7.25
C ALA A 12 -13.87 5.94 8.44
N ALA A 13 -12.53 5.91 8.47
CA ALA A 13 -11.72 6.53 9.52
C ALA A 13 -11.47 8.05 9.34
N ASP A 14 -11.93 8.65 8.24
CA ASP A 14 -11.82 10.09 7.92
C ASP A 14 -10.39 10.66 8.09
N LEU A 15 -9.40 9.93 7.57
CA LEU A 15 -7.98 10.27 7.70
C LEU A 15 -7.46 11.18 6.56
N GLY A 16 -8.36 11.78 5.79
CA GLY A 16 -8.02 12.67 4.67
C GLY A 16 -7.54 11.95 3.40
N LEU A 17 -7.85 10.65 3.25
CA LEU A 17 -7.55 9.90 2.03
C LEU A 17 -8.40 10.45 0.87
N THR A 18 -7.82 10.52 -0.32
CA THR A 18 -8.52 10.91 -1.56
C THR A 18 -8.14 10.00 -2.72
N ARG A 19 -8.77 10.18 -3.90
CA ARG A 19 -8.43 9.49 -5.16
C ARG A 19 -8.25 7.97 -5.04
N PHE A 20 -9.19 7.32 -4.36
CA PHE A 20 -9.21 5.87 -4.21
C PHE A 20 -9.33 5.17 -5.56
N ALA A 21 -8.56 4.10 -5.75
CA ALA A 21 -8.66 3.26 -6.92
C ALA A 21 -8.39 1.81 -6.55
N VAL A 22 -9.23 0.90 -7.05
CA VAL A 22 -8.95 -0.54 -7.10
C VAL A 22 -8.30 -0.82 -8.44
N GLN A 23 -7.18 -1.55 -8.43
CA GLN A 23 -6.46 -1.92 -9.64
C GLN A 23 -6.78 -3.37 -10.03
N ASP A 24 -6.61 -3.64 -11.32
CA ASP A 24 -6.70 -4.94 -11.97
C ASP A 24 -5.40 -5.22 -12.76
N GLU A 25 -5.40 -6.26 -13.59
CA GLU A 25 -4.26 -6.65 -14.41
C GLU A 25 -3.81 -5.60 -15.45
N ASP A 26 -4.73 -4.76 -15.91
CA ASP A 26 -4.46 -3.71 -16.89
C ASP A 26 -3.86 -2.47 -16.22
N THR A 27 -4.40 -2.11 -15.06
CA THR A 27 -4.07 -0.86 -14.33
C THR A 27 -2.98 -1.01 -13.28
N ASP A 28 -2.58 -2.24 -12.94
CA ASP A 28 -1.50 -2.49 -11.98
C ASP A 28 -0.13 -1.98 -12.50
N PRO A 29 0.52 -1.02 -11.81
CA PRO A 29 1.81 -0.49 -12.22
C PRO A 29 2.96 -1.52 -12.08
N ASN A 30 2.86 -2.49 -11.17
CA ASN A 30 3.93 -3.48 -10.99
C ASN A 30 3.76 -4.75 -11.83
N LYS A 31 2.61 -4.90 -12.51
CA LYS A 31 2.28 -6.09 -13.31
C LYS A 31 2.39 -7.41 -12.52
N LEU A 32 2.03 -7.38 -11.24
CA LEU A 32 2.02 -8.54 -10.33
C LEU A 32 0.62 -9.05 -10.03
N PHE A 33 -0.44 -8.31 -10.36
CA PHE A 33 -1.82 -8.72 -10.12
C PHE A 33 -2.12 -10.10 -10.75
N GLY A 34 -2.58 -11.04 -9.92
CA GLY A 34 -2.95 -12.39 -10.36
C GLY A 34 -1.80 -13.26 -10.86
N ARG A 35 -0.54 -12.80 -10.77
CA ARG A 35 0.63 -13.56 -11.20
C ARG A 35 1.14 -14.50 -10.10
N PRO A 36 1.86 -15.58 -10.45
CA PRO A 36 2.57 -16.39 -9.46
C PRO A 36 3.48 -15.52 -8.58
N ASN A 37 3.42 -15.72 -7.26
CA ASN A 37 4.11 -14.91 -6.24
C ASN A 37 3.67 -13.43 -6.16
N GLY A 38 2.60 -13.05 -6.84
CA GLY A 38 2.00 -11.72 -6.80
C GLY A 38 0.88 -11.58 -5.77
N TYR A 39 0.14 -10.49 -5.87
CA TYR A 39 -1.08 -10.24 -5.08
C TYR A 39 -2.34 -10.62 -5.86
N THR A 40 -3.38 -10.99 -5.12
CA THR A 40 -4.71 -11.32 -5.64
C THR A 40 -5.66 -10.14 -5.67
N SER A 41 -5.34 -9.05 -4.96
CA SER A 41 -6.06 -7.78 -5.02
C SER A 41 -5.11 -6.61 -4.79
N ARG A 42 -5.43 -5.46 -5.38
CA ARG A 42 -4.63 -4.23 -5.21
C ARG A 42 -5.55 -3.01 -5.18
N ALA A 43 -5.22 -2.07 -4.31
CA ALA A 43 -5.84 -0.76 -4.30
C ALA A 43 -4.83 0.31 -3.89
N SER A 44 -5.18 1.58 -4.10
CA SER A 44 -4.36 2.73 -3.72
C SER A 44 -5.25 3.92 -3.35
N ALA A 45 -4.65 4.88 -2.65
CA ALA A 45 -5.25 6.18 -2.36
C ALA A 45 -4.15 7.23 -2.19
N ASP A 46 -4.53 8.48 -2.38
CA ASP A 46 -3.68 9.62 -2.06
C ASP A 46 -3.79 9.89 -0.55
N LEU A 47 -2.64 10.04 0.12
CA LEU A 47 -2.57 10.49 1.52
C LEU A 47 -1.97 11.89 1.60
N PRO A 48 -2.35 12.69 2.62
CA PRO A 48 -1.65 13.93 2.94
C PRO A 48 -0.14 13.69 3.12
N GLY A 49 0.67 14.37 2.30
CA GLY A 49 2.13 14.20 2.24
C GLY A 49 2.61 13.37 1.04
N GLY A 50 1.72 12.67 0.34
CA GLY A 50 2.04 12.03 -0.94
C GLY A 50 2.18 13.02 -2.08
N ASP A 51 2.93 12.64 -3.11
CA ASP A 51 3.09 13.41 -4.34
C ASP A 51 1.92 13.16 -5.30
N THR A 52 0.96 14.08 -5.32
CA THR A 52 -0.22 13.97 -6.20
C THR A 52 0.08 14.15 -7.69
N GLY A 53 1.30 14.62 -8.04
CA GLY A 53 1.81 14.70 -9.41
C GLY A 53 2.52 13.43 -9.89
N ALA A 54 2.86 12.51 -8.98
CA ALA A 54 3.47 11.24 -9.33
C ALA A 54 2.50 10.31 -10.09
N GLU A 55 3.08 9.32 -10.76
CA GLU A 55 2.34 8.30 -11.51
C GLU A 55 1.18 7.70 -10.68
N PRO A 56 -0.02 7.56 -11.27
CA PRO A 56 -1.17 6.98 -10.59
C PRO A 56 -0.87 5.61 -9.98
N TYR A 57 -1.54 5.31 -8.85
CA TYR A 57 -1.52 4.00 -8.18
C TYR A 57 -0.17 3.57 -7.56
N THR A 58 0.82 4.45 -7.58
CA THR A 58 2.14 4.20 -7.00
C THR A 58 2.20 4.61 -5.53
N ILE A 59 3.18 4.06 -4.81
CA ILE A 59 3.41 4.39 -3.40
C ILE A 59 3.76 5.87 -3.21
N ALA A 60 4.31 6.55 -4.23
CA ALA A 60 4.66 7.96 -4.16
C ALA A 60 3.47 8.86 -3.80
N ARG A 61 2.24 8.45 -4.16
CA ARG A 61 1.00 9.18 -3.83
C ARG A 61 0.51 8.97 -2.39
N GLY A 62 1.08 8.01 -1.67
CA GLY A 62 0.94 7.90 -0.22
C GLY A 62 0.52 6.53 0.30
N LEU A 63 -0.45 5.86 -0.35
CA LEU A 63 -0.98 4.58 0.13
C LEU A 63 -1.11 3.55 -1.00
N VAL A 64 -0.63 2.34 -0.74
CA VAL A 64 -0.88 1.15 -1.56
C VAL A 64 -1.35 0.02 -0.65
N VAL A 65 -2.35 -0.72 -1.09
CA VAL A 65 -2.88 -1.92 -0.41
C VAL A 65 -2.74 -3.11 -1.35
N GLU A 66 -2.12 -4.19 -0.88
CA GLU A 66 -1.86 -5.42 -1.64
C GLU A 66 -2.41 -6.62 -0.85
N GLY A 67 -3.39 -7.33 -1.39
CA GLY A 67 -3.95 -8.55 -0.77
C GLY A 67 -3.28 -9.81 -1.32
N PHE A 68 -2.96 -10.76 -0.45
CA PHE A 68 -2.20 -11.97 -0.78
C PHE A 68 -3.00 -13.25 -0.51
N PRO A 69 -2.65 -14.37 -1.19
CA PRO A 69 -3.29 -15.66 -0.93
C PRO A 69 -3.02 -16.19 0.48
N ASP A 70 -1.85 -15.85 1.05
CA ASP A 70 -1.41 -16.32 2.36
C ASP A 70 -0.45 -15.33 3.03
N ALA A 71 -0.21 -15.55 4.33
CA ALA A 71 0.65 -14.70 5.13
C ALA A 71 2.13 -14.76 4.68
N ASP A 72 2.60 -15.90 4.20
CA ASP A 72 3.99 -16.06 3.77
C ASP A 72 4.29 -15.22 2.52
N SER A 73 3.36 -15.19 1.56
CA SER A 73 3.42 -14.39 0.34
C SER A 73 3.47 -12.89 0.67
N LEU A 74 2.61 -12.46 1.59
CA LEU A 74 2.63 -11.10 2.12
C LEU A 74 3.98 -10.77 2.79
N GLN A 75 4.48 -11.65 3.65
CA GLN A 75 5.72 -11.41 4.39
C GLN A 75 6.94 -11.36 3.45
N ARG A 76 6.98 -12.22 2.43
CA ARG A 76 8.01 -12.17 1.38
C ARG A 76 8.00 -10.82 0.68
N ARG A 77 6.82 -10.32 0.28
CA ARG A 77 6.67 -9.01 -0.36
C ARG A 77 7.15 -7.88 0.54
N SER A 78 6.70 -7.85 1.78
CA SER A 78 7.06 -6.83 2.77
C SER A 78 8.57 -6.77 3.00
N LYS A 79 9.20 -7.94 3.24
CA LYS A 79 10.65 -8.05 3.45
C LYS A 79 11.45 -7.63 2.22
N TYR A 80 11.01 -8.03 1.02
CA TYR A 80 11.67 -7.66 -0.23
C TYR A 80 11.75 -6.14 -0.40
N ILE A 81 10.62 -5.44 -0.26
CA ILE A 81 10.57 -3.98 -0.42
C ILE A 81 11.38 -3.29 0.68
N LEU A 82 11.18 -3.64 1.96
CA LEU A 82 11.91 -2.99 3.05
C LEU A 82 13.42 -3.24 2.99
N GLY A 83 13.83 -4.42 2.52
CA GLY A 83 15.24 -4.74 2.24
C GLY A 83 15.82 -3.82 1.17
N LEU A 84 15.12 -3.69 0.04
CA LEU A 84 15.53 -2.79 -1.05
C LEU A 84 15.67 -1.33 -0.58
N LEU A 85 14.69 -0.82 0.18
CA LEU A 85 14.70 0.56 0.69
C LEU A 85 15.80 0.78 1.72
N LYS A 86 16.07 -0.21 2.57
CA LYS A 86 17.17 -0.16 3.53
C LYS A 86 18.53 -0.11 2.82
N ASP A 87 18.70 -0.92 1.78
CA ASP A 87 19.96 -1.01 1.04
C ASP A 87 20.13 0.16 0.05
N SER A 88 19.05 0.85 -0.30
CA SER A 88 19.04 2.02 -1.19
C SER A 88 18.15 3.15 -0.64
N PRO A 89 18.58 3.88 0.41
CA PRO A 89 17.76 4.91 1.06
C PRO A 89 17.31 6.07 0.15
N ALA A 90 18.01 6.28 -0.97
CA ALA A 90 17.62 7.27 -1.98
C ALA A 90 16.28 6.95 -2.66
N LEU A 91 15.80 5.70 -2.58
CA LEU A 91 14.48 5.28 -3.06
C LEU A 91 13.35 5.63 -2.08
N GLY A 92 13.70 6.15 -0.90
CA GLY A 92 12.76 6.56 0.14
C GLY A 92 12.59 5.53 1.25
N THR A 93 11.53 5.69 2.02
CA THR A 93 11.15 4.81 3.13
C THR A 93 9.66 4.48 3.04
N GLU A 94 9.25 3.39 3.68
CA GLU A 94 7.85 2.98 3.76
C GLU A 94 7.55 2.44 5.15
N TRP A 95 6.32 2.63 5.62
CA TRP A 95 5.74 1.86 6.71
C TRP A 95 4.89 0.74 6.14
N HIS A 96 5.06 -0.47 6.69
CA HIS A 96 4.29 -1.64 6.31
C HIS A 96 3.45 -2.10 7.49
N TYR A 97 2.15 -2.18 7.28
CA TYR A 97 1.17 -2.69 8.23
C TYR A 97 0.42 -3.87 7.63
N THR A 98 -0.17 -4.72 8.48
CA THR A 98 -0.83 -5.94 8.02
C THR A 98 -2.20 -6.11 8.68
N THR A 99 -3.19 -6.51 7.89
CA THR A 99 -4.53 -6.88 8.39
C THR A 99 -4.97 -8.17 7.69
N GLY A 100 -4.97 -9.29 8.43
CA GLY A 100 -5.09 -10.62 7.82
C GLY A 100 -3.97 -10.90 6.81
N THR A 101 -4.33 -11.27 5.58
CA THR A 101 -3.40 -11.49 4.46
C THR A 101 -3.22 -10.26 3.56
N THR A 102 -3.53 -9.07 4.05
CA THR A 102 -3.40 -7.81 3.31
C THR A 102 -2.29 -6.92 3.87
N LEU A 103 -1.42 -6.48 2.98
CA LEU A 103 -0.33 -5.54 3.25
C LEU A 103 -0.80 -4.12 2.93
N VAL A 104 -0.66 -3.24 3.91
CA VAL A 104 -0.92 -1.81 3.77
C VAL A 104 0.42 -1.09 3.81
N ARG A 105 0.79 -0.47 2.70
CA ARG A 105 2.05 0.25 2.50
C ARG A 105 1.78 1.75 2.53
N VAL A 106 2.48 2.46 3.40
CA VAL A 106 2.39 3.91 3.53
C VAL A 106 3.75 4.52 3.17
N SER A 107 3.74 5.48 2.25
CA SER A 107 4.95 6.22 1.85
C SER A 107 5.58 6.95 3.01
N GLY A 108 6.92 6.95 3.09
CA GLY A 108 7.72 7.72 4.03
C GLY A 108 7.54 9.23 3.97
N ASN A 109 6.95 9.75 2.89
CA ASN A 109 6.60 11.17 2.76
C ASN A 109 5.36 11.55 3.59
N VAL A 110 4.54 10.56 3.97
CA VAL A 110 3.41 10.77 4.87
C VAL A 110 3.92 11.05 6.27
N LYS A 111 3.30 11.99 6.99
CA LYS A 111 3.70 12.30 8.37
C LYS A 111 3.64 11.04 9.24
N PRO A 112 4.64 10.76 10.11
CA PRO A 112 4.62 9.58 10.98
C PRO A 112 3.38 9.49 11.87
N SER A 113 2.81 10.62 12.30
CA SER A 113 1.57 10.65 13.08
C SER A 113 0.35 10.20 12.27
N LEU A 114 0.31 10.46 10.97
CA LEU A 114 -0.76 9.98 10.08
C LEU A 114 -0.54 8.49 9.76
N ALA A 115 0.69 8.05 9.50
CA ALA A 115 0.99 6.63 9.31
C ALA A 115 0.53 5.77 10.52
N LYS A 116 0.77 6.23 11.75
CA LYS A 116 0.25 5.58 12.97
C LYS A 116 -1.28 5.55 13.05
N LYS A 117 -1.97 6.59 12.55
CA LYS A 117 -3.44 6.58 12.49
C LYS A 117 -3.97 5.59 11.46
N ILE A 118 -3.24 5.42 10.35
CA ILE A 118 -3.54 4.36 9.37
C ILE A 118 -3.44 3.00 10.07
N GLU A 119 -2.32 2.70 10.74
CA GLU A 119 -2.16 1.47 11.51
C GLU A 119 -3.30 1.22 12.51
N ALA A 120 -3.67 2.24 13.29
CA ALA A 120 -4.74 2.14 14.28
C ALA A 120 -6.14 1.91 13.67
N ALA A 121 -6.34 2.24 12.39
CA ALA A 121 -7.60 2.05 11.69
C ALA A 121 -7.74 0.64 11.05
N LEU A 122 -6.66 -0.15 10.98
CA LEU A 122 -6.61 -1.49 10.36
C LEU A 122 -7.03 -2.63 11.28
#